data_AF-A0A127VAM1-F1
#
_entry.id   AF-A0A127VAM1-F1
#
_cell.length_a   1.000
_cell.length_b   1.000
_cell.length_c   1.000
_cell.angle_alpha   90.00
_cell.angle_beta   90.00
_cell.angle_gamma   90.00
#
_symmetry.space_group_name_H-M   'P 1'
#
loop_
_entity.id
_entity.type
_entity.pdbx_description
1 polymer ?
#
loop_
_entity_poly.entity_id
_entity_poly.type
_entity_poly.pdbx_seq_one_letter_code
_entity_poly.pdbx_strand_id
1 'polypeptide(L)'
;MISKVMLTMESRIHGDMYVRFGGGLAETYHRKVAKRCWPSPLVEIAALSGVNKTLGNRIAKRTFGTTVTLLNGVPIESVSKMLGHTNIRTTQLYAKVLDTKVSEDMAPLMRKFVAQHTKANEVTESKISADIALIREKHTVIPVMEETW
;
A
#
# COMPACT_ATOMS: atom_id res chain seq x y z
N MET A 1 16.03 -36.36 -10.95
CA MET A 1 14.94 -36.74 -10.02
C MET A 1 14.28 -35.55 -9.29
N ILE A 2 14.42 -34.30 -9.78
CA ILE A 2 13.84 -33.10 -9.12
C ILE A 2 12.46 -32.71 -9.71
N SER A 3 12.13 -33.22 -10.90
CA SER A 3 10.98 -32.75 -11.69
C SER A 3 9.62 -33.25 -11.20
N LYS A 4 9.55 -34.40 -10.51
CA LYS A 4 8.26 -35.02 -10.12
C LYS A 4 7.62 -34.38 -8.89
N VAL A 5 8.40 -33.70 -8.04
CA VAL A 5 7.90 -32.98 -6.85
C VAL A 5 7.35 -31.60 -7.24
N MET A 6 8.03 -30.86 -8.13
CA MET A 6 7.58 -29.56 -8.63
C MET A 6 6.26 -29.64 -9.40
N LEU A 7 6.08 -30.65 -10.27
CA LEU A 7 4.83 -30.84 -11.03
C LEU A 7 3.60 -31.06 -10.12
N THR A 8 3.77 -31.67 -8.95
CA THR A 8 2.68 -31.82 -7.97
C THR A 8 2.37 -30.54 -7.21
N MET A 9 3.32 -29.63 -7.08
CA MET A 9 3.16 -28.32 -6.42
C MET A 9 2.48 -27.31 -7.37
N GLU A 10 2.92 -27.25 -8.64
CA GLU A 10 2.34 -26.35 -9.66
C GLU A 10 0.89 -26.70 -9.96
N SER A 11 0.55 -28.00 -10.01
CA SER A 11 -0.81 -28.50 -10.17
C SER A 11 -1.72 -28.18 -8.97
N ARG A 12 -1.15 -28.04 -7.76
CA ARG A 12 -1.89 -27.75 -6.51
C ARG A 12 -2.19 -26.27 -6.34
N ILE A 13 -1.26 -25.39 -6.74
CA ILE A 13 -1.48 -23.94 -6.71
C ILE A 13 -2.50 -23.56 -7.79
N HIS A 14 -2.42 -24.17 -8.99
CA HIS A 14 -3.39 -23.95 -10.06
C HIS A 14 -4.80 -24.44 -9.72
N GLY A 15 -4.95 -25.61 -9.10
CA GLY A 15 -6.26 -26.17 -8.75
C GLY A 15 -7.03 -25.35 -7.71
N ASP A 16 -6.34 -24.82 -6.68
CA ASP A 16 -6.95 -23.94 -5.67
C ASP A 16 -7.30 -22.57 -6.24
N MET A 17 -6.50 -22.08 -7.20
CA MET A 17 -6.79 -20.84 -7.94
C MET A 17 -8.02 -20.98 -8.86
N TYR A 18 -8.18 -22.10 -9.57
CA TYR A 18 -9.30 -22.34 -10.49
C TYR A 18 -10.66 -22.45 -9.78
N VAL A 19 -10.66 -23.02 -8.58
CA VAL A 19 -11.85 -23.13 -7.71
C VAL A 19 -12.28 -21.75 -7.18
N ARG A 20 -11.34 -20.81 -7.02
CA ARG A 20 -11.61 -19.45 -6.53
C ARG A 20 -12.09 -18.48 -7.62
N PHE A 21 -11.82 -18.76 -8.90
CA PHE A 21 -12.29 -17.97 -10.06
C PHE A 21 -13.60 -18.49 -10.69
N GLY A 22 -14.40 -19.29 -9.96
CA GLY A 22 -15.77 -19.64 -10.36
C GLY A 22 -15.96 -21.00 -11.04
N GLY A 23 -14.98 -21.91 -10.98
CA GLY A 23 -15.19 -23.31 -11.35
C GLY A 23 -15.95 -24.08 -10.25
N GLY A 24 -16.98 -24.84 -10.61
CA GLY A 24 -17.85 -25.60 -9.70
C GLY A 24 -17.09 -26.43 -8.64
N LEU A 25 -17.36 -26.12 -7.37
CA LEU A 25 -16.62 -26.54 -6.16
C LEU A 25 -16.90 -27.99 -5.70
N ALA A 26 -18.07 -28.55 -6.01
CA ALA A 26 -18.59 -29.72 -5.30
C ALA A 26 -17.86 -31.04 -5.65
N GLU A 27 -17.48 -31.24 -6.91
CA GLU A 27 -16.96 -32.55 -7.38
C GLU A 27 -15.46 -32.74 -7.10
N THR A 28 -14.68 -31.66 -7.00
CA THR A 28 -13.22 -31.75 -6.87
C THR A 28 -12.73 -31.79 -5.42
N TYR A 29 -13.52 -31.29 -4.47
CA TYR A 29 -13.12 -31.14 -3.06
C TYR A 29 -13.39 -32.39 -2.22
N HIS A 30 -14.54 -33.06 -2.43
CA HIS A 30 -14.95 -34.18 -1.57
C HIS A 30 -14.12 -35.47 -1.75
N ARG A 31 -13.47 -35.69 -2.90
CA ARG A 31 -12.65 -36.91 -3.12
C ARG A 31 -11.26 -36.86 -2.47
N LYS A 32 -10.74 -35.68 -2.10
CA LYS A 32 -9.35 -35.50 -1.65
C LYS A 32 -9.15 -35.33 -0.14
N VAL A 33 -10.21 -34.97 0.61
CA VAL A 33 -10.05 -34.60 2.05
C VAL A 33 -10.39 -35.76 2.99
N ALA A 34 -11.02 -36.83 2.52
CA ALA A 34 -11.54 -37.88 3.39
C ALA A 34 -10.46 -38.75 4.12
N LYS A 35 -9.17 -38.71 3.75
CA LYS A 35 -8.12 -39.46 4.46
C LYS A 35 -6.73 -38.81 4.38
N ARG A 36 -6.46 -37.78 5.19
CA ARG A 36 -5.08 -37.26 5.39
C ARG A 36 -4.70 -37.41 6.87
N CYS A 37 -3.80 -38.33 7.18
CA CYS A 37 -3.16 -38.46 8.51
C CYS A 37 -1.79 -37.74 8.58
N TRP A 38 -1.39 -37.02 7.52
CA TRP A 38 -0.06 -36.42 7.39
C TRP A 38 -0.02 -34.99 7.94
N PRO A 39 1.07 -34.54 8.60
CA PRO A 39 1.24 -33.15 9.05
C PRO A 39 1.11 -32.14 7.90
N SER A 40 0.57 -30.96 8.20
CA SER A 40 0.42 -29.91 7.20
C SER A 40 1.78 -29.43 6.68
N PRO A 41 1.92 -29.06 5.40
CA PRO A 41 3.20 -28.62 4.82
C PRO A 41 3.89 -27.47 5.58
N LEU A 42 3.12 -26.59 6.23
CA LEU A 42 3.66 -25.50 7.04
C LEU A 42 4.39 -26.00 8.29
N VAL A 43 3.96 -27.12 8.88
CA VAL A 43 4.61 -27.73 10.03
C VAL A 43 5.92 -28.38 9.62
N GLU A 44 5.96 -29.00 8.43
CA GLU A 44 7.20 -29.54 7.87
C GLU A 44 8.22 -28.43 7.59
N ILE A 45 7.78 -27.33 6.96
CA ILE A 45 8.65 -26.18 6.69
C ILE A 45 9.11 -25.51 8.01
N ALA A 46 8.26 -25.44 9.03
CA ALA A 46 8.61 -24.91 10.35
C ALA A 46 9.73 -25.74 11.01
N ALA A 47 9.61 -27.07 10.95
CA ALA A 47 10.60 -27.99 11.51
C ALA A 47 11.95 -27.87 10.78
N LEU A 48 11.94 -27.72 9.45
CA LEU A 48 13.15 -27.52 8.65
C LEU A 48 13.82 -26.17 8.90
N SER A 49 13.04 -25.13 9.16
CA SER A 49 13.54 -23.76 9.39
C SER A 49 13.95 -23.47 10.83
N GLY A 50 13.80 -24.45 11.75
CA GLY A 50 14.13 -24.29 13.17
C GLY A 50 13.22 -23.30 13.90
N VAL A 51 12.03 -23.00 13.36
CA VAL A 51 11.10 -22.05 13.98
C VAL A 51 10.33 -22.75 15.09
N ASN A 52 10.61 -22.39 16.34
CA ASN A 52 9.99 -22.98 17.54
C ASN A 52 8.51 -22.57 17.75
N LYS A 53 7.87 -21.99 16.73
CA LYS A 53 6.46 -21.56 16.77
C LYS A 53 5.64 -22.46 15.86
N THR A 54 4.50 -22.93 16.35
CA THR A 54 3.54 -23.70 15.55
C THR A 54 3.01 -22.85 14.39
N LEU A 55 3.51 -23.08 13.18
CA LEU A 55 3.05 -22.39 11.99
C LEU A 55 1.71 -22.96 11.52
N GLY A 56 0.64 -22.19 11.73
CA GLY A 56 -0.68 -22.48 11.19
C GLY A 56 -1.01 -21.63 9.97
N ASN A 57 -2.02 -22.05 9.20
CA ASN A 57 -2.53 -21.31 8.03
C ASN A 57 -2.92 -19.86 8.37
N ARG A 58 -3.44 -19.62 9.58
CA ARG A 58 -3.80 -18.26 10.04
C ARG A 58 -2.58 -17.35 10.17
N ILE A 59 -1.45 -17.89 10.64
CA ILE A 59 -0.19 -17.14 10.77
C ILE A 59 0.36 -16.87 9.38
N ALA A 60 0.42 -17.88 8.51
CA ALA A 60 0.88 -17.71 7.13
C ALA A 60 0.09 -16.62 6.37
N LYS A 61 -1.24 -16.60 6.49
CA LYS A 61 -2.10 -15.55 5.88
C LYS A 61 -1.83 -14.16 6.45
N ARG A 62 -1.57 -14.06 7.76
CA ARG A 62 -1.22 -12.79 8.41
C ARG A 62 0.12 -12.27 7.89
N THR A 63 1.16 -13.10 7.88
CA THR A 63 2.49 -12.74 7.40
C THR A 63 2.48 -12.38 5.91
N PHE A 64 1.71 -13.11 5.09
CA PHE A 64 1.50 -12.78 3.68
C PHE A 64 0.87 -11.39 3.51
N GLY A 65 -0.23 -11.12 4.21
CA GLY A 65 -0.94 -9.84 4.14
C GLY A 65 -0.09 -8.66 4.57
N THR A 66 0.60 -8.76 5.71
CA THR A 66 1.40 -7.65 6.25
C THR A 66 2.71 -7.48 5.49
N THR A 67 3.55 -8.51 5.47
CA THR A 67 4.97 -8.36 5.11
C THR A 67 5.23 -8.55 3.63
N VAL A 68 4.45 -9.40 2.96
CA VAL A 68 4.67 -9.70 1.53
C VAL A 68 3.86 -8.76 0.62
N THR A 69 2.66 -8.34 1.03
CA THR A 69 1.81 -7.49 0.16
C THR A 69 1.78 -6.03 0.58
N LEU A 70 1.38 -5.71 1.81
CA LEU A 70 1.16 -4.32 2.23
C LEU A 70 2.49 -3.55 2.33
N LEU A 71 3.56 -4.18 2.83
CA LEU A 71 4.90 -3.58 2.82
C LEU A 71 5.47 -3.36 1.40
N ASN A 72 4.96 -4.06 0.39
CA ASN A 72 5.36 -3.88 -1.00
C ASN A 72 4.41 -2.94 -1.77
N GLY A 73 3.53 -2.20 -1.09
CA GLY A 73 2.67 -1.18 -1.69
C GLY A 73 1.46 -1.72 -2.44
N VAL A 74 1.07 -2.97 -2.21
CA VAL A 74 -0.15 -3.54 -2.80
C VAL A 74 -1.38 -2.99 -2.07
N PRO A 75 -2.39 -2.46 -2.79
CA PRO A 75 -3.58 -1.89 -2.17
C PRO A 75 -4.44 -2.97 -1.47
N ILE A 76 -5.10 -2.57 -0.38
CA ILE A 76 -5.78 -3.49 0.54
C ILE A 76 -6.97 -4.22 -0.10
N GLU A 77 -7.61 -3.63 -1.09
CA GLU A 77 -8.71 -4.21 -1.85
C GLU A 77 -8.23 -5.42 -2.66
N SER A 78 -7.07 -5.28 -3.30
CA SER A 78 -6.42 -6.36 -4.05
C SER A 78 -5.98 -7.48 -3.11
N VAL A 79 -5.37 -7.14 -1.97
CA VAL A 79 -4.97 -8.13 -0.95
C VAL A 79 -6.19 -8.88 -0.40
N SER A 80 -7.30 -8.17 -0.13
CA SER A 80 -8.53 -8.79 0.36
C SER A 80 -9.10 -9.81 -0.63
N LYS A 81 -9.09 -9.49 -1.93
CA LYS A 81 -9.50 -10.42 -3.00
C LYS A 81 -8.53 -11.61 -3.12
N MET A 82 -7.23 -11.39 -3.06
CA MET A 82 -6.21 -12.46 -3.12
C MET A 82 -6.35 -13.46 -1.95
N LEU A 83 -6.64 -12.97 -0.75
CA LEU A 83 -6.86 -13.81 0.43
C LEU A 83 -8.21 -14.55 0.40
N GLY A 84 -9.14 -14.11 -0.45
CA GLY A 84 -10.50 -14.65 -0.56
C GLY A 84 -11.40 -14.18 0.59
N HIS A 85 -11.17 -12.97 1.11
CA HIS A 85 -12.02 -12.40 2.15
C HIS A 85 -13.25 -11.75 1.52
N THR A 86 -14.43 -12.16 1.98
CA THR A 86 -15.71 -11.54 1.58
C THR A 86 -15.89 -10.14 2.14
N ASN A 87 -15.25 -9.84 3.28
CA ASN A 87 -15.33 -8.54 3.94
C ASN A 87 -13.92 -7.95 4.12
N ILE A 88 -13.74 -6.70 3.68
CA ILE A 88 -12.47 -5.95 3.77
C ILE A 88 -12.08 -5.69 5.23
N ARG A 89 -13.05 -5.67 6.17
CA ARG A 89 -12.80 -5.45 7.60
C ARG A 89 -11.78 -6.42 8.21
N THR A 90 -11.73 -7.67 7.75
CA THR A 90 -10.76 -8.65 8.28
C THR A 90 -9.33 -8.34 7.84
N THR A 91 -9.16 -7.79 6.64
CA THR A 91 -7.87 -7.38 6.06
C THR A 91 -7.41 -6.03 6.62
N GLN A 92 -8.35 -5.14 7.02
CA GLN A 92 -8.04 -3.84 7.64
C GLN A 92 -7.23 -3.95 8.94
N LEU A 93 -7.37 -5.05 9.68
CA LEU A 93 -6.56 -5.31 10.86
C LEU A 93 -5.05 -5.35 10.54
N TYR A 94 -4.69 -5.68 9.30
CA TYR A 94 -3.28 -5.70 8.87
C TYR A 94 -2.74 -4.30 8.60
N ALA A 95 -3.55 -3.41 8.02
CA ALA A 95 -3.14 -2.05 7.71
C ALA A 95 -2.92 -1.19 8.97
N LYS A 96 -3.73 -1.40 10.02
CA LYS A 96 -3.58 -0.69 11.30
C LYS A 96 -2.25 -0.96 12.02
N VAL A 97 -1.58 -2.06 11.69
CA VAL A 97 -0.29 -2.43 12.30
C VAL A 97 0.88 -1.80 11.54
N LEU A 98 0.65 -1.20 10.37
CA LEU A 98 1.68 -0.74 9.45
C LEU A 98 1.73 0.80 9.37
N ASP A 99 1.96 1.46 10.51
CA ASP A 99 2.08 2.93 10.58
C ASP A 99 3.23 3.49 9.71
N THR A 100 4.30 2.70 9.53
CA THR A 100 5.44 3.05 8.68
C THR A 100 5.07 3.17 7.20
N LYS A 101 4.06 2.42 6.74
CA LYS A 101 3.60 2.53 5.35
C LYS A 101 2.84 3.81 5.09
N VAL A 102 2.05 4.24 6.07
CA VAL A 102 1.28 5.48 5.98
C VAL A 102 2.20 6.68 5.81
N SER A 103 3.34 6.72 6.52
CA SER A 103 4.31 7.81 6.37
C SER A 103 5.03 7.80 5.01
N GLU A 104 5.38 6.62 4.49
CA GLU A 104 5.95 6.46 3.14
C GLU A 104 4.99 6.96 2.05
N ASP A 105 3.71 6.59 2.15
CA ASP A 105 2.69 6.99 1.18
C ASP A 105 2.38 8.50 1.24
N MET A 106 2.53 9.13 2.41
CA MET A 106 2.33 10.58 2.60
C MET A 106 3.49 11.44 2.09
N ALA A 107 4.72 10.93 2.08
CA ALA A 107 5.89 11.66 1.60
C ALA A 107 5.74 12.24 0.17
N PRO A 108 5.30 11.49 -0.86
CA PRO A 108 5.10 12.04 -2.20
C PRO A 108 3.94 13.05 -2.26
N LEU A 109 2.89 12.87 -1.45
CA LEU A 109 1.79 13.82 -1.34
C LEU A 109 2.28 15.16 -0.79
N MET A 110 3.04 15.14 0.32
CA MET A 110 3.59 16.36 0.90
C MET A 110 4.45 17.16 -0.08
N ARG A 111 5.29 16.48 -0.88
CA ARG A 111 6.09 17.15 -1.92
C ARG A 111 5.23 17.90 -2.94
N LYS A 112 4.11 17.32 -3.37
CA LYS A 112 3.19 17.97 -4.32
C LYS A 112 2.54 19.20 -3.72
N PHE A 113 2.11 19.12 -2.45
CA PHE A 113 1.51 20.26 -1.76
C PHE A 113 2.52 21.40 -1.53
N VAL A 114 3.75 21.09 -1.12
CA VAL A 114 4.81 22.11 -0.96
C VAL A 114 5.09 22.82 -2.28
N ALA A 115 5.23 22.08 -3.39
CA ALA A 115 5.46 22.66 -4.71
C ALA A 115 4.30 23.53 -5.24
N GLN A 116 3.08 23.32 -4.75
CA GLN A 116 1.93 24.18 -5.08
C GLN A 116 1.94 25.46 -4.24
N HIS A 117 2.30 25.36 -2.95
CA HIS A 117 2.40 26.51 -2.07
C HIS A 117 3.51 27.49 -2.47
N THR A 118 4.67 27.01 -2.94
CA THR A 118 5.75 27.88 -3.42
C THR A 118 5.32 28.70 -4.64
N LYS A 119 4.67 28.06 -5.62
CA LYS A 119 4.12 28.75 -6.80
C LYS A 119 3.06 29.79 -6.44
N ALA A 120 2.21 29.49 -5.45
CA ALA A 120 1.22 30.45 -4.98
C ALA A 120 1.87 31.68 -4.31
N ASN A 121 2.92 31.46 -3.50
CA ASN A 121 3.67 32.53 -2.85
C ASN A 121 4.43 33.42 -3.86
N GLU A 122 5.10 32.84 -4.84
CA GLU A 122 5.80 33.59 -5.90
C GLU A 122 4.82 34.51 -6.68
N VAL A 123 3.61 34.03 -6.93
CA VAL A 123 2.56 34.83 -7.60
C VAL A 123 2.02 35.94 -6.71
N THR A 124 1.93 35.74 -5.40
CA THR A 124 1.53 36.83 -4.48
C THR A 124 2.61 37.88 -4.32
N GLU A 125 3.89 37.47 -4.23
CA GLU A 125 5.02 38.39 -4.07
C GLU A 125 5.20 39.29 -5.30
N SER A 126 5.04 38.73 -6.50
CA SER A 126 5.08 39.50 -7.75
C SER A 126 3.94 40.53 -7.86
N LYS A 127 2.72 40.17 -7.44
CA LYS A 127 1.57 41.11 -7.40
C LYS A 127 1.77 42.23 -6.39
N ILE A 128 2.23 41.89 -5.18
CA ILE A 128 2.54 42.87 -4.13
C ILE A 128 3.63 43.84 -4.59
N SER A 129 4.68 43.36 -5.26
CA SER A 129 5.74 44.22 -5.81
C SER A 129 5.22 45.16 -6.90
N ALA A 130 4.33 44.68 -7.77
CA ALA A 130 3.71 45.51 -8.81
C ALA A 130 2.82 46.61 -8.20
N ASP A 131 2.03 46.26 -7.17
CA ASP A 131 1.17 47.20 -6.46
C ASP A 131 1.98 48.28 -5.72
N ILE A 132 3.10 47.91 -5.08
CA ILE A 132 3.99 48.88 -4.40
C ILE A 132 4.67 49.82 -5.40
N ALA A 133 5.08 49.32 -6.57
CA ALA A 133 5.66 50.15 -7.63
C ALA A 133 4.67 51.21 -8.14
N LEU A 134 3.40 50.81 -8.35
CA LEU A 134 2.33 51.72 -8.74
C LEU A 134 2.08 52.82 -7.70
N ILE A 135 2.12 52.47 -6.41
CA ILE A 135 1.94 53.44 -5.32
C ILE A 135 3.09 54.44 -5.28
N ARG A 136 4.34 53.99 -5.47
CA ARG A 136 5.52 54.88 -5.50
C ARG A 136 5.50 55.85 -6.68
N GLU A 137 5.03 55.42 -7.85
CA GLU A 137 4.89 56.28 -9.02
C GLU A 137 3.79 57.34 -8.83
N LYS A 138 2.67 56.97 -8.20
CA LYS A 138 1.57 57.88 -7.83
C LYS A 138 1.91 58.85 -6.68
N HIS A 139 2.95 58.59 -5.89
CA HIS A 139 3.41 59.44 -4.80
C HIS A 139 4.83 59.94 -5.07
N THR A 140 5.04 60.54 -6.24
CA THR A 140 6.15 61.48 -6.43
C THR A 140 5.67 62.84 -5.93
N VAL A 141 6.18 63.20 -4.75
CA VAL A 141 5.90 64.46 -4.05
C VAL A 141 6.18 65.62 -4.99
N ILE A 142 5.15 66.44 -5.20
CA ILE A 142 5.22 67.78 -5.80
C ILE A 142 6.42 68.50 -5.16
N PRO A 143 7.39 69.02 -5.93
CA PRO A 143 8.48 69.78 -5.34
C PRO A 143 7.87 70.99 -4.65
N VAL A 144 7.92 71.02 -3.32
CA VAL A 144 7.58 72.20 -2.53
C VAL A 144 8.63 73.24 -2.89
N MET A 145 8.24 74.19 -3.73
CA MET A 145 9.01 75.39 -4.03
C MET A 145 9.17 76.14 -2.71
N GLU A 146 10.36 76.06 -2.13
CA GLU A 146 10.73 76.81 -0.94
C GLU A 146 10.86 78.28 -1.35
N GLU A 147 9.85 79.09 -1.00
CA GLU A 147 9.87 80.54 -1.21
C GLU A 147 10.92 81.15 -0.29
N THR A 148 12.03 81.58 -0.88
CA THR A 148 13.03 82.44 -0.22
C THR A 148 12.46 83.85 -0.06
N TRP A 149 12.16 84.23 1.19
CA TRP A 149 12.11 85.61 1.66
C TRP A 149 13.33 85.90 2.53
#